data_AF-A0A3M0J854-F1
#
_entry.id   AF-A0A3M0J854-F1
#
_cell.length_a   1.000
_cell.length_b   1.000
_cell.length_c   1.000
_cell.angle_alpha   90.00
_cell.angle_beta   90.00
_cell.angle_gamma   90.00
#
_symmetry.space_group_name_H-M   'P 1'
#
loop_
_entity.id
_entity.type
_entity.pdbx_description
1 polymer ?
#
loop_
_entity_poly.entity_id
_entity_poly.type
_entity_poly.pdbx_seq_one_letter_code
_entity_poly.pdbx_strand_id
1 'polypeptide(L)'
;MNWWNDLWLNEGLASYFEYLGATFVEPKLSLDKIFYAHVVQPVLREDSEIARSLSESEEKVKGSFSLMSLFDNITYSKGASITWMLSGFLTEKLFIRALTSYLKEFSFSNANQDDLWTHIQMVLILCL
;
A
#
# COMPACT_ATOMS: atom_id res chain seq x y z
N MET A 1 12.43 0.75 0.71
CA MET A 1 12.05 1.66 1.80
C MET A 1 13.31 2.32 2.36
N ASN A 2 13.40 3.64 2.37
CA ASN A 2 14.56 4.36 2.92
C ASN A 2 14.58 4.37 4.46
N TRP A 3 13.41 4.54 5.09
CA TRP A 3 13.25 4.54 6.54
C TRP A 3 11.85 4.05 6.96
N TRP A 4 11.66 3.73 8.24
CA TRP A 4 10.44 3.11 8.78
C TRP A 4 9.17 3.95 8.67
N ASN A 5 9.28 5.25 8.40
CA ASN A 5 8.12 6.12 8.18
C ASN A 5 7.29 5.74 6.94
N ASP A 6 7.87 4.98 6.02
CA ASP A 6 7.18 4.42 4.84
C ASP A 6 6.85 2.93 5.02
N LEU A 7 6.74 2.43 6.27
CA LEU A 7 6.43 1.01 6.52
C LEU A 7 5.17 0.52 5.80
N TRP A 8 4.17 1.40 5.68
CA TRP A 8 2.92 1.11 4.96
C TRP A 8 3.16 0.75 3.49
N LEU A 9 4.20 1.29 2.85
CA LEU A 9 4.55 1.00 1.47
C LEU A 9 4.94 -0.47 1.30
N ASN A 10 5.55 -1.07 2.33
CA ASN A 10 5.88 -2.49 2.32
C ASN A 10 4.67 -3.32 2.76
N GLU A 11 4.22 -3.11 3.99
CA GLU A 11 3.21 -3.95 4.64
C GLU A 11 1.81 -3.78 4.01
N GLY A 12 1.45 -2.57 3.63
CA GLY A 12 0.18 -2.28 2.96
C GLY A 12 0.11 -2.84 1.53
N LEU A 13 1.20 -2.76 0.75
CA LEU A 13 1.28 -3.42 -0.55
C LEU A 13 1.17 -4.94 -0.40
N ALA A 14 1.93 -5.53 0.53
CA ALA A 14 1.90 -6.97 0.79
C ALA A 14 0.50 -7.45 1.24
N SER A 15 -0.14 -6.70 2.15
CA SER A 15 -1.49 -6.97 2.65
C SER A 15 -2.57 -6.88 1.57
N TYR A 16 -2.33 -6.15 0.47
CA TYR A 16 -3.21 -6.20 -0.71
C TYR A 16 -2.86 -7.40 -1.60
N PHE A 17 -1.57 -7.65 -1.84
CA PHE A 17 -1.13 -8.72 -2.73
C PHE A 17 -1.40 -10.13 -2.20
N GLU A 18 -1.51 -10.33 -0.88
CA GLU A 18 -1.93 -11.61 -0.32
C GLU A 18 -3.33 -12.01 -0.82
N TYR A 19 -4.27 -11.05 -0.91
CA TYR A 19 -5.62 -11.31 -1.43
C TYR A 19 -5.61 -11.52 -2.94
N LEU A 20 -4.80 -10.74 -3.68
CA LEU A 20 -4.68 -10.92 -5.13
C LEU A 20 -4.09 -12.28 -5.47
N GLY A 21 -3.03 -12.70 -4.76
CA GLY A 21 -2.42 -14.02 -4.91
C GLY A 21 -3.37 -15.14 -4.53
N ALA A 22 -4.10 -15.01 -3.41
CA ALA A 22 -5.11 -15.99 -3.01
C ALA A 22 -6.26 -16.09 -4.03
N THR A 23 -6.69 -14.96 -4.61
CA THR A 23 -7.72 -14.92 -5.67
C THR A 23 -7.24 -15.64 -6.94
N PHE A 24 -5.96 -15.48 -7.29
CA PHE A 24 -5.37 -16.21 -8.42
C PHE A 24 -5.37 -17.73 -8.19
N VAL A 25 -5.06 -18.17 -6.97
CA VAL A 25 -5.02 -19.60 -6.61
C VAL A 25 -6.43 -20.20 -6.49
N GLU A 26 -7.37 -19.46 -5.91
CA GLU A 26 -8.76 -19.90 -5.72
C GLU A 26 -9.77 -18.82 -6.16
N PRO A 27 -10.10 -18.76 -7.46
CA PRO A 27 -10.96 -17.71 -8.02
C PRO A 27 -12.44 -17.78 -7.61
N LYS A 28 -12.93 -18.91 -7.05
CA LYS A 28 -14.34 -19.05 -6.67
C LYS A 28 -14.62 -18.42 -5.32
N LEU A 29 -13.61 -18.23 -4.48
CA LEU A 29 -13.71 -17.43 -3.28
C LEU A 29 -13.76 -15.97 -3.72
N SER A 30 -14.90 -15.30 -3.53
CA SER A 30 -15.06 -13.85 -3.81
C SER A 30 -14.24 -13.02 -2.81
N LEU A 31 -12.92 -13.09 -2.94
CA LEU A 31 -11.97 -12.51 -1.99
C LEU A 31 -11.97 -10.99 -2.05
N ASP A 32 -12.46 -10.39 -3.14
CA ASP A 32 -12.79 -8.96 -3.23
C ASP A 32 -13.86 -8.57 -2.19
N LYS A 33 -14.92 -9.37 -2.04
CA LYS A 33 -15.98 -9.13 -1.05
C LYS A 33 -15.47 -9.35 0.37
N ILE A 34 -14.64 -10.37 0.56
CA ILE A 34 -14.01 -10.67 1.86
C ILE A 34 -13.07 -9.51 2.24
N PHE A 35 -12.23 -9.05 1.31
CA PHE A 35 -11.34 -7.91 1.50
C PHE A 35 -12.12 -6.65 1.90
N TYR A 36 -13.21 -6.35 1.19
CA TYR A 36 -14.05 -5.22 1.54
C TYR A 36 -14.65 -5.33 2.96
N ALA A 37 -15.21 -6.49 3.31
CA ALA A 37 -15.86 -6.70 4.60
C ALA A 37 -14.89 -6.78 5.79
N HIS A 38 -13.68 -7.34 5.59
CA HIS A 38 -12.74 -7.64 6.68
C HIS A 38 -11.53 -6.72 6.75
N VAL A 39 -11.22 -5.97 5.68
CA VAL A 39 -10.09 -5.03 5.65
C VAL A 39 -10.60 -3.60 5.56
N VAL A 40 -11.38 -3.29 4.52
CA VAL A 40 -11.78 -1.91 4.21
C VAL A 40 -12.76 -1.36 5.24
N GLN A 41 -13.87 -2.06 5.49
CA GLN A 41 -14.88 -1.55 6.45
C GLN A 41 -14.33 -1.41 7.89
N PRO A 42 -13.61 -2.40 8.44
CA PRO A 42 -13.06 -2.27 9.80
C PRO A 42 -12.05 -1.13 9.92
N VAL A 43 -11.14 -0.98 8.94
CA VAL A 43 -10.13 0.08 9.03
C VAL A 43 -10.71 1.47 8.85
N LEU A 44 -11.77 1.64 8.05
CA LEU A 44 -12.47 2.92 7.96
C LEU A 44 -13.09 3.33 9.30
N ARG A 45 -13.61 2.35 10.06
CA ARG A 45 -14.12 2.61 11.42
C ARG A 45 -12.99 3.02 12.36
N GLU A 46 -11.91 2.27 12.39
CA GLU A 46 -10.76 2.57 13.26
C GLU A 46 -10.10 3.92 12.92
N ASP A 47 -9.95 4.22 11.63
CA ASP A 47 -9.38 5.48 11.15
C ASP A 47 -10.27 6.69 11.48
N SER A 48 -11.58 6.49 11.68
CA SER A 48 -12.47 7.55 12.17
C SER A 48 -12.28 7.88 13.65
N GLU A 49 -11.68 6.99 14.43
CA GLU A 49 -11.48 7.14 15.87
C GLU A 49 -10.06 7.59 16.22
N ILE A 50 -9.04 6.95 15.63
CA ILE A 50 -7.62 7.21 15.92
C ILE A 50 -7.04 8.27 14.97
N ALA A 51 -7.49 8.29 13.71
CA ALA A 51 -7.06 9.20 12.64
C ALA A 51 -5.54 9.40 12.56
N ARG A 52 -4.81 8.37 12.10
CA ARG A 52 -3.35 8.43 11.88
C ARG A 52 -3.03 8.51 10.38
N SER A 53 -2.03 9.32 10.03
CA SER A 53 -1.47 9.31 8.68
C SER A 53 -0.70 8.02 8.42
N LEU A 54 -0.77 7.48 7.20
CA LEU A 54 0.02 6.30 6.82
C LEU A 54 1.51 6.60 6.75
N SER A 55 1.86 7.82 6.35
CA SER A 55 3.22 8.33 6.34
C SER A 55 3.38 9.50 7.30
N GLU A 56 4.51 9.52 7.98
CA GLU A 56 4.96 10.60 8.85
C GLU A 56 6.35 11.06 8.40
N SER A 57 6.82 12.17 8.96
CA SER A 57 8.21 12.57 8.70
C SER A 57 9.18 11.64 9.42
N GLU A 58 10.37 11.41 8.85
CA GLU A 58 11.42 10.59 9.46
C GLU A 58 11.79 11.11 10.86
N GLU A 59 11.70 12.42 11.11
CA GLU A 59 11.97 13.01 12.42
C GLU A 59 10.98 12.59 13.50
N LYS A 60 9.71 12.34 13.13
CA LYS A 60 8.70 11.86 14.06
C LYS A 60 8.86 10.38 14.36
N VAL A 61 9.46 9.62 13.45
CA VAL A 61 9.71 8.17 13.60
C VAL A 61 11.11 7.94 14.14
N LYS A 62 11.31 8.34 15.40
CA LYS A 62 12.58 8.17 16.13
C LYS A 62 12.37 7.40 17.43
N GLY A 63 13.27 6.45 17.67
CA GLY A 63 13.25 5.59 18.86
C GLY A 63 12.35 4.36 18.68
N SER A 64 12.63 3.33 19.48
CA SER A 64 11.96 2.02 19.37
C SER A 64 10.45 2.12 19.56
N PHE A 65 9.98 2.87 20.56
CA PHE A 65 8.54 2.98 20.83
C PHE A 65 7.75 3.53 19.63
N SER A 66 8.23 4.61 19.01
CA SER A 66 7.58 5.20 17.84
C SER A 66 7.61 4.28 16.61
N LEU A 67 8.66 3.47 16.48
CA LEU A 67 8.75 2.48 15.41
C LEU A 67 7.75 1.35 15.64
N MET A 68 7.68 0.82 16.88
CA MET A 68 6.74 -0.23 17.23
C MET A 68 5.28 0.21 17.06
N SER A 69 4.96 1.49 17.30
CA SER A 69 3.59 1.99 17.07
C SER A 69 3.15 2.00 15.61
N LEU A 70 4.08 1.89 14.65
CA LEU A 70 3.72 1.79 13.23
C LEU A 70 3.23 0.39 12.84
N PHE A 71 3.44 -0.64 13.67
CA PHE A 71 2.94 -2.00 13.44
C PHE A 71 1.50 -2.13 13.94
N ASP A 72 0.60 -1.34 13.38
CA ASP A 72 -0.81 -1.26 13.73
C ASP A 72 -1.72 -1.60 12.54
N ASN A 73 -3.03 -1.68 12.76
CA ASN A 73 -3.97 -2.00 11.70
C ASN A 73 -4.08 -0.89 10.63
N ILE A 74 -3.75 0.36 10.98
CA ILE A 74 -3.72 1.46 10.01
C ILE A 74 -2.65 1.17 8.94
N THR A 75 -1.41 0.89 9.32
CA THR A 75 -0.31 0.59 8.37
C THR A 75 -0.66 -0.52 7.40
N TYR A 76 -1.26 -1.60 7.89
CA TYR A 76 -1.59 -2.78 7.10
C TYR A 76 -2.89 -2.58 6.31
N SER A 77 -4.02 -2.41 7.01
CA SER A 77 -5.35 -2.43 6.39
C SER A 77 -5.67 -1.13 5.64
N LYS A 78 -5.28 0.04 6.15
CA LYS A 78 -5.50 1.31 5.42
C LYS A 78 -4.53 1.40 4.24
N GLY A 79 -3.28 0.97 4.43
CA GLY A 79 -2.30 0.82 3.35
C GLY A 79 -2.81 -0.11 2.23
N ALA A 80 -3.34 -1.28 2.58
CA ALA A 80 -3.96 -2.21 1.62
C ALA A 80 -5.18 -1.59 0.94
N SER A 81 -6.04 -0.90 1.69
CA SER A 81 -7.25 -0.26 1.16
C SER A 81 -6.93 0.83 0.13
N ILE A 82 -5.90 1.66 0.38
CA ILE A 82 -5.43 2.65 -0.60
C ILE A 82 -4.81 1.96 -1.82
N THR A 83 -4.06 0.88 -1.62
CA THR A 83 -3.48 0.10 -2.72
C THR A 83 -4.56 -0.48 -3.62
N TRP A 84 -5.61 -1.06 -3.03
CA TRP A 84 -6.77 -1.57 -3.76
C TRP A 84 -7.49 -0.46 -4.52
N MET A 85 -7.70 0.70 -3.89
CA MET A 85 -8.27 1.88 -4.52
C MET A 85 -7.44 2.34 -5.73
N LEU A 86 -6.12 2.40 -5.62
CA LEU A 86 -5.22 2.80 -6.71
C LEU A 86 -5.28 1.82 -7.89
N SER A 87 -5.30 0.51 -7.61
CA SER A 87 -5.45 -0.52 -8.64
C SER A 87 -6.76 -0.35 -9.42
N GLY A 88 -7.86 -0.05 -8.71
CA GLY A 88 -9.15 0.25 -9.33
C GLY A 88 -9.15 1.55 -10.14
N PHE A 89 -8.59 2.63 -9.58
CA PHE A 89 -8.54 3.96 -10.20
C PHE A 89 -7.68 3.99 -11.48
N LEU A 90 -6.51 3.36 -11.45
CA LEU A 90 -5.58 3.34 -12.58
C LEU A 90 -5.94 2.27 -13.62
N THR A 91 -6.76 1.29 -13.28
CA THR A 91 -6.79 -0.06 -13.87
C THR A 91 -5.59 -0.91 -13.50
N GLU A 92 -5.83 -2.22 -13.34
CA GLU A 92 -4.79 -3.21 -12.98
C GLU A 92 -3.60 -3.16 -13.94
N LYS A 93 -3.83 -2.97 -15.24
CA LYS A 93 -2.77 -2.91 -16.24
C LYS A 93 -1.80 -1.75 -16.00
N LEU A 94 -2.31 -0.54 -15.74
CA LEU A 94 -1.45 0.62 -15.48
C LEU A 94 -0.79 0.52 -14.10
N PHE A 95 -1.53 0.03 -13.10
CA PHE A 95 -0.99 -0.20 -11.76
C PHE A 95 0.21 -1.18 -11.77
N ILE A 96 0.07 -2.34 -12.42
CA ILE A 96 1.16 -3.31 -12.56
C ILE A 96 2.33 -2.73 -13.37
N ARG A 97 2.06 -1.92 -14.40
CA ARG A 97 3.12 -1.24 -15.18
C ARG A 97 3.90 -0.25 -14.30
N ALA A 98 3.21 0.56 -13.49
CA ALA A 98 3.84 1.49 -12.55
C ALA A 98 4.73 0.76 -11.56
N LEU A 99 4.20 -0.28 -10.90
CA LEU A 99 4.95 -1.09 -9.94
C LEU A 99 6.14 -1.80 -10.57
N THR A 100 5.98 -2.35 -11.77
CA THR A 100 7.09 -2.97 -12.51
C THR A 100 8.18 -1.96 -12.82
N SER A 101 7.82 -0.73 -13.19
CA SER A 101 8.78 0.34 -13.42
C SER A 101 9.52 0.71 -12.13
N TYR A 102 8.79 0.91 -11.04
CA TYR A 102 9.33 1.25 -9.73
C TYR A 102 10.29 0.16 -9.21
N LEU A 103 9.87 -1.11 -9.22
CA LEU A 103 10.68 -2.23 -8.72
C LEU A 103 11.96 -2.44 -9.55
N LYS A 104 11.93 -2.14 -10.85
CA LYS A 104 13.12 -2.25 -11.72
C LYS A 104 14.12 -1.14 -11.42
N GLU A 105 13.66 0.10 -11.34
CA GLU A 105 14.51 1.27 -11.07
C GLU A 105 15.22 1.12 -9.72
N PHE A 106 14.47 0.74 -8.68
CA PHE A 106 14.98 0.62 -7.32
C PHE A 106 15.43 -0.81 -6.96
N SER A 107 15.77 -1.62 -7.96
CA SER A 107 16.25 -2.98 -7.72
C SER A 107 17.58 -2.95 -6.95
N PHE A 108 17.66 -3.74 -5.88
CA PHE A 108 18.83 -3.80 -4.99
C PHE A 108 19.20 -2.47 -4.31
N SER A 109 18.27 -1.51 -4.27
CA SER A 109 18.42 -0.22 -3.59
C SER A 109 17.23 0.08 -2.68
N ASN A 110 17.20 1.27 -2.10
CA ASN A 110 16.10 1.75 -1.31
C ASN A 110 15.30 2.80 -2.10
N ALA A 111 14.06 3.03 -1.66
CA ALA A 111 13.10 3.93 -2.28
C ALA A 111 12.10 4.40 -1.22
N ASN A 112 11.46 5.54 -1.43
CA ASN A 112 10.43 6.10 -0.56
C ASN A 112 9.05 6.10 -1.27
N GLN A 113 8.01 6.60 -0.61
CA GLN A 113 6.68 6.68 -1.21
C GLN A 113 6.59 7.62 -2.43
N ASP A 114 7.38 8.70 -2.46
CA ASP A 114 7.37 9.67 -3.57
C ASP A 114 7.95 9.07 -4.85
N ASP A 115 8.89 8.15 -4.71
CA ASP A 115 9.39 7.33 -5.82
C ASP A 115 8.26 6.50 -6.44
N LEU A 116 7.42 5.83 -5.62
CA LEU A 116 6.25 5.10 -6.12
C LEU A 116 5.28 6.06 -6.84
N TRP A 117 4.97 7.21 -6.25
CA TRP A 117 4.08 8.20 -6.87
C TRP A 117 4.61 8.70 -8.21
N THR A 118 5.92 8.91 -8.31
CA THR A 118 6.59 9.30 -9.55
C THR A 118 6.38 8.26 -10.65
N HIS A 119 6.58 6.98 -10.35
CA HIS A 119 6.35 5.90 -11.33
C HIS A 119 4.89 5.72 -11.73
N ILE A 120 3.94 5.96 -10.81
CA ILE A 120 2.51 6.01 -11.14
C ILE A 120 2.22 7.18 -12.09
N GLN A 121 2.76 8.36 -11.82
CA GLN A 121 2.57 9.53 -12.68
C GLN A 121 3.17 9.33 -14.07
N MET A 122 4.35 8.71 -14.17
CA MET A 122 5.02 8.42 -15.45
C MET A 122 4.14 7.56 -16.37
N VAL A 123 3.48 6.53 -15.84
CA VAL A 123 2.65 5.65 -16.70
C VAL A 123 1.35 6.30 -17.13
N LEU A 124 0.84 7.28 -16.38
CA LEU A 124 -0.33 8.08 -16.76
C LEU A 124 0.00 9.06 -17.89
N ILE A 125 1.11 9.78 -17.79
CA ILE A 125 1.54 10.75 -18.81
C ILE A 125 1.82 10.06 -20.16
N LEU A 126 2.44 8.87 -20.14
CA LEU A 126 2.73 8.10 -21.36
C LEU A 126 1.49 7.51 -22.05
N CYS A 127 0.30 7.67 -21.46
CA CYS A 127 -0.96 7.21 -22.02
C CYS A 127 -1.86 8.35 -22.54
N LEU A 128 -1.45 9.61 -22.37
CA LEU A 128 -2.06 10.81 -22.96
C LEU A 128 -1.25 11.29 -24.17
#